data_AF-A0A954IQZ1-F1
#
_entry.id   AF-A0A954IQZ1-F1
#
_cell.length_a   1.000
_cell.length_b   1.000
_cell.length_c   1.000
_cell.angle_alpha   90.00
_cell.angle_beta   90.00
_cell.angle_gamma   90.00
#
_symmetry.space_group_name_H-M   'P 1'
#
loop_
_entity.id
_entity.type
_entity.pdbx_description
1 polymer ?
#
loop_
_entity_poly.entity_id
_entity_poly.type
_entity_poly.pdbx_seq_one_letter_code
_entity_poly.pdbx_strand_id
1 'polypeptide(L)'
;MATPDYHALFEAQDDGFVEAFRAAIDMPTLAKFVGRWTSDGRAWAHDQMFRYLDQPWDCPGHQPVIKRLFKWAEEQHNDELMAVLAAGCDRLVRRERRQRWRYDWKTQNSWEETVLVPPRDVLRLGSKTRLYRNPRTGERLGPLPLPKVSHGKLFSYHTRYYLRRRVWRYFRWMGYQRPHEYPLAVARFLILYRDEDLEQGENLLDSWSLMQACFWHHEALEFGSSLIRIRSGHSLAELTPAPRFLELWQKPESGDVLLLILQDARARAVRVWAIEMLKSYHTSALQNLPAEELLELLTSSHEEVQQFAAELLEQAQGTESWPLSTWMQLLETQNLTALETICRVMAAKVSGERLSLADCIRLSIAEPTPVARLGFGFLQKRSLTTEEDRNALTQLSEAECQAIGGELAAWALPILGPADIYQCDRVLP
;
A
#
# COMPACT_ATOMS: atom_id res chain seq x y z
N MET A 1 3.78 -38.36 -1.65
CA MET A 1 2.61 -38.23 -0.76
C MET A 1 1.41 -37.93 -1.63
N ALA A 2 0.26 -38.58 -1.40
CA ALA A 2 -0.97 -38.26 -2.13
C ALA A 2 -1.41 -36.84 -1.75
N THR A 3 -1.78 -36.02 -2.74
CA THR A 3 -2.39 -34.71 -2.46
C THR A 3 -3.66 -34.94 -1.64
N PRO A 4 -3.83 -34.29 -0.48
CA PRO A 4 -5.01 -34.47 0.33
C PRO A 4 -6.27 -34.10 -0.46
N ASP A 5 -7.35 -34.84 -0.22
CA ASP A 5 -8.63 -34.60 -0.90
C ASP A 5 -9.27 -33.31 -0.37
N TYR A 6 -9.32 -32.27 -1.21
CA TYR A 6 -9.88 -30.98 -0.84
C TYR A 6 -11.36 -31.07 -0.44
N HIS A 7 -12.11 -32.10 -0.88
CA HIS A 7 -13.47 -32.31 -0.40
C HIS A 7 -13.50 -32.64 1.09
N ALA A 8 -12.64 -33.56 1.54
CA ALA A 8 -12.55 -33.94 2.95
C ALA A 8 -12.11 -32.77 3.83
N LEU A 9 -11.13 -31.99 3.36
CA LEU A 9 -10.68 -30.78 4.05
C LEU A 9 -11.79 -29.73 4.17
N PHE A 10 -12.61 -29.56 3.11
CA PHE A 10 -13.76 -28.66 3.13
C PHE A 10 -14.87 -29.09 4.12
N GLU A 11 -15.13 -30.40 4.24
CA GLU A 11 -16.05 -30.89 5.27
C GLU A 11 -15.52 -30.65 6.68
N ALA A 12 -14.23 -30.89 6.87
CA ALA A 12 -13.56 -30.77 8.16
C ALA A 12 -13.30 -29.31 8.60
N GLN A 13 -13.55 -28.32 7.72
CA GLN A 13 -13.16 -26.92 7.93
C GLN A 13 -11.65 -26.76 8.16
N ASP A 14 -10.86 -27.58 7.45
CA ASP A 14 -9.41 -27.63 7.61
C ASP A 14 -8.74 -26.48 6.85
N ASP A 15 -7.81 -25.79 7.51
CA ASP A 15 -7.12 -24.62 6.97
C ASP A 15 -6.26 -24.89 5.73
N GLY A 16 -5.90 -26.15 5.45
CA GLY A 16 -5.21 -26.57 4.24
C GLY A 16 -6.11 -26.74 3.00
N PHE A 17 -7.40 -26.42 3.13
CA PHE A 17 -8.38 -26.56 2.04
C PHE A 17 -7.99 -25.78 0.78
N VAL A 18 -7.61 -24.50 0.90
CA VAL A 18 -7.33 -23.64 -0.26
C VAL A 18 -6.13 -24.16 -1.05
N GLU A 19 -5.09 -24.62 -0.35
CA GLU A 19 -3.87 -25.17 -0.93
C GLU A 19 -4.17 -26.46 -1.69
N ALA A 20 -4.93 -27.38 -1.08
CA ALA A 20 -5.36 -28.61 -1.72
C ALA A 20 -6.29 -28.37 -2.92
N PHE A 21 -7.23 -27.41 -2.79
CA PHE A 21 -8.15 -27.03 -3.85
C PHE A 21 -7.42 -26.40 -5.04
N ARG A 22 -6.42 -25.55 -4.79
CA ARG A 22 -5.55 -24.93 -5.81
C ARG A 22 -4.67 -25.93 -6.57
N ALA A 23 -4.44 -27.11 -6.00
CA ALA A 23 -3.70 -28.19 -6.66
C ALA A 23 -4.56 -29.01 -7.64
N ALA A 24 -5.89 -28.93 -7.55
CA ALA A 24 -6.79 -29.63 -8.46
C ALA A 24 -6.87 -28.93 -9.83
N ILE A 25 -6.96 -29.70 -10.91
CA ILE A 25 -6.94 -29.16 -12.29
C ILE A 25 -8.16 -29.57 -13.14
N ASP A 26 -9.04 -30.43 -12.61
CA ASP A 26 -10.21 -30.92 -13.34
C ASP A 26 -11.34 -29.89 -13.35
N MET A 27 -11.46 -29.16 -14.47
CA MET A 27 -12.42 -28.06 -14.63
C MET A 27 -13.88 -28.44 -14.31
N PRO A 28 -14.44 -29.58 -14.80
CA PRO A 28 -15.82 -29.95 -14.48
C PRO A 28 -16.04 -30.20 -12.99
N THR A 29 -15.13 -30.90 -12.32
CA THR A 29 -15.23 -31.18 -10.88
C THR A 29 -15.09 -29.89 -10.07
N LEU A 30 -14.09 -29.05 -10.39
CA LEU A 30 -13.92 -27.73 -9.77
C LEU A 30 -15.18 -26.87 -9.92
N ALA A 31 -15.75 -26.82 -11.12
CA ALA A 31 -16.96 -26.06 -11.39
C ALA A 31 -18.14 -26.55 -10.53
N LYS A 32 -18.37 -27.86 -10.48
CA LYS A 32 -19.43 -28.47 -9.66
C LYS A 32 -19.22 -28.16 -8.18
N PHE A 33 -17.99 -28.30 -7.69
CA PHE A 33 -17.64 -28.00 -6.30
C PHE A 33 -17.94 -26.55 -5.92
N VAL A 34 -17.63 -25.59 -6.79
CA VAL A 34 -17.91 -24.17 -6.49
C VAL A 34 -19.39 -23.90 -6.28
N GLY A 35 -20.28 -24.61 -6.97
CA GLY A 35 -21.72 -24.49 -6.72
C GLY A 35 -22.12 -24.95 -5.31
N ARG A 36 -21.45 -25.98 -4.79
CA ARG A 36 -21.59 -26.42 -3.40
C ARG A 36 -21.02 -25.36 -2.45
N TRP A 37 -19.81 -24.88 -2.74
CA TRP A 37 -19.11 -23.91 -1.91
C TRP A 37 -19.89 -22.60 -1.77
N THR A 38 -20.43 -22.04 -2.86
CA THR A 38 -21.23 -20.80 -2.81
C THR A 38 -22.60 -20.97 -2.15
N SER A 39 -23.05 -22.21 -1.94
CA SER A 39 -24.30 -22.52 -1.24
C SER A 39 -24.05 -22.82 0.25
N ASP A 40 -22.80 -22.86 0.68
CA ASP A 40 -22.41 -23.15 2.06
C ASP A 40 -22.54 -21.88 2.92
N GLY A 41 -23.39 -21.92 3.95
CA GLY A 41 -23.67 -20.77 4.81
C GLY A 41 -22.66 -20.58 5.96
N ARG A 42 -21.63 -21.43 6.08
CA ARG A 42 -20.63 -21.30 7.15
C ARG A 42 -19.73 -20.08 6.88
N ALA A 43 -19.48 -19.28 7.92
CA ALA A 43 -18.54 -18.15 7.85
C ALA A 43 -17.15 -18.59 7.36
N TRP A 44 -16.65 -19.73 7.86
CA TRP A 44 -15.41 -20.33 7.39
C TRP A 44 -15.38 -20.55 5.88
N ALA A 45 -16.47 -21.05 5.28
CA ALA A 45 -16.52 -21.29 3.84
C ALA A 45 -16.44 -19.97 3.05
N HIS A 46 -17.08 -18.90 3.56
CA HIS A 46 -16.97 -17.55 3.00
C HIS A 46 -15.54 -17.02 3.11
N ASP A 47 -14.89 -17.12 4.27
CA ASP A 47 -13.50 -16.72 4.49
C ASP A 47 -12.53 -17.43 3.53
N GLN A 48 -12.75 -18.72 3.27
CA GLN A 48 -11.94 -19.45 2.30
C GLN A 48 -12.06 -18.88 0.88
N MET A 49 -13.18 -18.24 0.51
CA MET A 49 -13.32 -17.58 -0.80
C MET A 49 -12.39 -16.37 -0.90
N PHE A 50 -12.30 -15.57 0.16
CA PHE A 50 -11.35 -14.45 0.24
C PHE A 50 -9.92 -14.95 0.20
N ARG A 51 -9.58 -15.96 1.02
CA ARG A 51 -8.26 -16.60 1.01
C ARG A 51 -7.90 -17.10 -0.38
N TYR A 52 -8.81 -17.79 -1.06
CA TYR A 52 -8.57 -18.28 -2.42
C TYR A 52 -8.35 -17.16 -3.45
N LEU A 53 -9.14 -16.08 -3.38
CA LEU A 53 -9.06 -14.97 -4.34
C LEU A 53 -7.89 -14.02 -4.08
N ASP A 54 -7.38 -13.93 -2.84
CA ASP A 54 -6.17 -13.16 -2.49
C ASP A 54 -4.89 -13.81 -3.04
N GLN A 55 -4.91 -15.13 -3.28
CA GLN A 55 -3.80 -15.82 -3.92
C GLN A 55 -3.67 -15.46 -5.41
N PRO A 56 -2.47 -15.60 -6.03
CA PRO A 56 -2.28 -15.42 -7.46
C PRO A 56 -3.24 -16.29 -8.30
N TRP A 57 -3.80 -15.73 -9.37
CA TRP A 57 -4.72 -16.46 -10.27
C TRP A 57 -3.94 -17.18 -11.37
N ASP A 58 -3.17 -18.18 -10.96
CA ASP A 58 -2.23 -18.94 -11.79
C ASP A 58 -2.48 -20.46 -11.76
N CYS A 59 -3.54 -20.94 -11.10
CA CYS A 59 -3.89 -22.36 -11.05
C CYS A 59 -4.52 -22.86 -12.37
N PRO A 60 -3.95 -23.86 -13.06
CA PRO A 60 -4.55 -24.42 -14.27
C PRO A 60 -5.94 -25.03 -14.01
N GLY A 61 -6.94 -24.71 -14.83
CA GLY A 61 -8.30 -25.27 -14.70
C GLY A 61 -9.21 -24.48 -13.76
N HIS A 62 -8.73 -23.40 -13.16
CA HIS A 62 -9.52 -22.59 -12.21
C HIS A 62 -10.36 -21.47 -12.85
N GLN A 63 -10.39 -21.38 -14.18
CA GLN A 63 -11.26 -20.45 -14.90
C GLN A 63 -12.74 -20.53 -14.49
N PRO A 64 -13.38 -21.70 -14.45
CA PRO A 64 -14.77 -21.81 -14.00
C PRO A 64 -14.96 -21.42 -12.53
N VAL A 65 -13.95 -21.58 -11.68
CA VAL A 65 -14.01 -21.22 -10.26
C VAL A 65 -14.21 -19.71 -10.13
N ILE A 66 -13.28 -18.92 -10.66
CA ILE A 66 -13.33 -17.46 -10.58
C ILE A 66 -14.59 -16.92 -11.27
N LYS A 67 -14.97 -17.48 -12.42
CA LYS A 67 -16.19 -17.04 -13.12
C LYS A 67 -17.47 -17.29 -12.30
N ARG A 68 -17.56 -18.43 -11.60
CA ARG A 68 -18.72 -18.76 -10.76
C ARG A 68 -18.74 -17.94 -9.49
N LEU A 69 -17.60 -17.76 -8.81
CA LEU A 69 -17.48 -16.85 -7.66
C LEU A 69 -17.84 -15.42 -8.03
N PHE A 70 -17.34 -14.91 -9.17
CA PHE A 70 -17.72 -13.60 -9.68
C PHE A 70 -19.23 -13.49 -9.91
N LYS A 71 -19.83 -14.46 -10.62
CA LYS A 71 -21.25 -14.43 -10.93
C LYS A 71 -22.10 -14.47 -9.66
N TRP A 72 -21.72 -15.32 -8.70
CA TRP A 72 -22.39 -15.41 -7.41
C TRP A 72 -22.26 -14.10 -6.62
N ALA A 73 -21.07 -13.50 -6.56
CA ALA A 73 -20.85 -12.22 -5.89
C ALA A 73 -21.73 -11.10 -6.48
N GLU A 74 -21.82 -11.05 -7.82
CA GLU A 74 -22.66 -10.10 -8.55
C GLU A 74 -24.16 -10.32 -8.25
N GLU A 75 -24.62 -11.58 -8.24
CA GLU A 75 -26.03 -11.95 -7.96
C GLU A 75 -26.43 -11.69 -6.50
N GLN A 76 -25.52 -11.89 -5.55
CA GLN A 76 -25.76 -11.64 -4.12
C GLN A 76 -25.52 -10.19 -3.71
N HIS A 77 -25.09 -9.33 -4.64
CA HIS A 77 -24.60 -7.99 -4.33
C HIS A 77 -23.54 -7.98 -3.21
N ASN A 78 -22.63 -8.94 -3.23
CA ASN A 78 -21.58 -9.07 -2.22
C ASN A 78 -20.42 -8.10 -2.53
N ASP A 79 -20.47 -6.92 -1.93
CA ASP A 79 -19.53 -5.81 -2.14
C ASP A 79 -18.07 -6.19 -1.81
N GLU A 80 -17.86 -6.95 -0.74
CA GLU A 80 -16.54 -7.36 -0.26
C GLU A 80 -15.87 -8.32 -1.24
N LEU A 81 -16.60 -9.33 -1.71
CA LEU A 81 -16.05 -10.27 -2.67
C LEU A 81 -15.83 -9.59 -4.03
N MET A 82 -16.70 -8.66 -4.42
CA MET A 82 -16.52 -7.83 -5.62
C MET A 82 -15.28 -6.94 -5.53
N ALA A 83 -14.93 -6.45 -4.34
CA ALA A 83 -13.71 -5.69 -4.10
C ALA A 83 -12.45 -6.52 -4.34
N VAL A 84 -12.40 -7.76 -3.81
CA VAL A 84 -11.28 -8.69 -4.08
C VAL A 84 -11.18 -9.04 -5.56
N LEU A 85 -12.32 -9.29 -6.21
CA LEU A 85 -12.36 -9.57 -7.64
C LEU A 85 -11.88 -8.38 -8.48
N ALA A 86 -12.11 -7.14 -8.06
CA ALA A 86 -11.64 -5.95 -8.76
C ALA A 86 -10.12 -5.86 -8.74
N ALA A 87 -9.52 -5.94 -7.55
CA ALA A 87 -8.07 -5.92 -7.39
C ALA A 87 -7.41 -7.11 -8.12
N GLY A 88 -7.97 -8.32 -7.97
CA GLY A 88 -7.50 -9.51 -8.67
C GLY A 88 -7.58 -9.40 -10.20
N CYS A 89 -8.67 -8.85 -10.75
CA CYS A 89 -8.81 -8.65 -12.20
C CYS A 89 -7.81 -7.62 -12.75
N ASP A 90 -7.48 -6.60 -11.96
CA ASP A 90 -6.47 -5.61 -12.30
C ASP A 90 -5.06 -6.23 -12.29
N ARG A 91 -4.75 -7.12 -11.35
CA ARG A 91 -3.49 -7.90 -11.33
C ARG A 91 -3.30 -8.82 -12.52
N LEU A 92 -4.39 -9.26 -13.17
CA LEU A 92 -4.30 -10.17 -14.32
C LEU A 92 -3.64 -9.57 -15.57
N VAL A 93 -3.48 -8.25 -15.70
CA VAL A 93 -2.78 -7.64 -16.84
C VAL A 93 -1.69 -6.77 -16.25
N ARG A 94 -0.46 -7.13 -16.61
CA ARG A 94 0.76 -6.44 -16.25
C ARG A 94 1.61 -6.40 -17.51
N ARG A 95 1.36 -5.42 -18.38
CA ARG A 95 2.11 -5.25 -19.61
C ARG A 95 3.56 -4.96 -19.26
N GLU A 96 4.47 -5.53 -20.02
CA GLU A 96 5.90 -5.35 -19.88
C GLU A 96 6.44 -4.53 -21.06
N ARG A 97 7.45 -3.70 -20.80
CA ARG A 97 8.20 -3.01 -21.87
C ARG A 97 9.01 -4.04 -22.64
N ARG A 98 8.87 -4.05 -23.96
CA ARG A 98 9.74 -4.83 -24.84
C ARG A 98 10.22 -4.00 -26.01
N GLN A 99 11.49 -4.16 -26.34
CA GLN A 99 12.02 -3.66 -27.59
C GLN A 99 11.43 -4.47 -28.75
N ARG A 100 10.93 -3.76 -29.75
CA ARG A 100 10.53 -4.33 -31.03
C ARG A 100 11.24 -3.61 -32.14
N TRP A 101 11.81 -4.39 -33.03
CA TRP A 101 12.34 -3.89 -34.28
C TRP A 101 11.20 -3.73 -35.29
N ARG A 102 11.08 -2.54 -35.87
CA ARG A 102 10.12 -2.22 -36.94
C ARG A 102 10.89 -1.97 -38.22
N TYR A 103 10.31 -2.44 -39.32
CA TYR A 103 10.79 -2.16 -40.66
C TYR A 103 9.63 -1.60 -41.48
N ASP A 104 9.82 -0.41 -42.01
CA ASP A 104 8.92 0.18 -43.00
C ASP A 104 9.47 -0.12 -44.39
N TRP A 105 8.82 -1.04 -45.09
CA TRP A 105 9.19 -1.46 -46.44
C TRP A 105 9.04 -0.36 -47.49
N LYS A 106 8.21 0.68 -47.23
CA LYS A 106 8.04 1.80 -48.16
C LYS A 106 9.22 2.76 -48.12
N THR A 107 9.69 3.06 -46.92
CA THR A 107 10.85 3.95 -46.71
C THR A 107 12.18 3.19 -46.63
N GLN A 108 12.12 1.86 -46.62
CA GLN A 108 13.24 0.94 -46.36
C GLN A 108 13.98 1.22 -45.05
N ASN A 109 13.33 1.91 -44.11
CA ASN A 109 13.92 2.29 -42.84
C ASN A 109 13.54 1.28 -41.75
N SER A 110 14.47 1.05 -40.84
CA SER A 110 14.24 0.29 -39.62
C SER A 110 14.50 1.13 -38.40
N TRP A 111 13.70 0.94 -37.35
CA TRP A 111 13.94 1.54 -36.05
C TRP A 111 13.55 0.58 -34.94
N GLU A 112 14.13 0.79 -33.76
CA GLU A 112 13.72 0.12 -32.54
C GLU A 112 12.69 0.99 -31.82
N GLU A 113 11.59 0.37 -31.39
CA GLU A 113 10.60 1.00 -30.54
C GLU A 113 10.40 0.18 -29.26
N THR A 114 10.36 0.85 -28.11
CA THR A 114 9.91 0.24 -26.87
C THR A 114 8.39 0.25 -26.85
N VAL A 115 7.78 -0.93 -26.81
CA VAL A 115 6.31 -1.08 -26.74
C VAL A 115 5.91 -1.83 -25.48
N LEU A 116 4.76 -1.45 -24.93
CA LEU A 116 4.11 -2.22 -23.88
C LEU A 116 3.43 -3.43 -24.51
N VAL A 117 3.88 -4.63 -24.15
CA VAL A 117 3.26 -5.87 -24.62
C VAL A 117 2.64 -6.63 -23.46
N PRO A 118 1.51 -7.29 -23.67
CA PRO A 118 1.00 -8.21 -22.68
C PRO A 118 1.97 -9.40 -22.51
N PRO A 119 2.33 -9.81 -21.28
CA PRO A 119 3.28 -10.89 -21.05
C PRO A 119 2.79 -12.23 -21.60
N ARG A 120 3.74 -13.16 -21.77
CA ARG A 120 3.42 -14.47 -22.34
C ARG A 120 2.56 -15.33 -21.42
N ASP A 121 2.61 -15.13 -20.09
CA ASP A 121 1.78 -15.75 -19.03
C ASP A 121 1.34 -17.19 -19.31
N VAL A 122 2.29 -18.04 -19.69
CA VAL A 122 1.97 -19.43 -20.04
C VAL A 122 2.02 -20.24 -18.75
N LEU A 123 0.86 -20.69 -18.24
CA LEU A 123 0.84 -21.74 -17.22
C LEU A 123 1.36 -23.02 -17.85
N ARG A 124 2.41 -23.58 -17.26
CA ARG A 124 3.00 -24.83 -17.71
C ARG A 124 2.13 -25.97 -17.22
N LEU A 125 1.28 -26.50 -18.09
CA LEU A 125 0.66 -27.80 -17.86
C LEU A 125 1.73 -28.89 -18.00
N GLY A 126 1.70 -29.89 -17.10
CA GLY A 126 2.53 -31.08 -17.22
C GLY A 126 2.41 -31.72 -18.60
N SER A 127 3.51 -32.27 -19.12
CA SER A 127 3.51 -32.92 -20.43
C SER A 127 2.51 -34.07 -20.44
N LYS A 128 1.45 -33.98 -21.26
CA LYS A 128 0.61 -35.13 -21.54
C LYS A 128 1.42 -36.12 -22.37
N THR A 129 1.53 -37.35 -21.91
CA THR A 129 2.00 -38.48 -22.71
C THR A 129 0.79 -39.09 -23.41
N ARG A 130 0.84 -39.21 -24.74
CA ARG A 130 -0.17 -39.98 -25.48
C ARG A 130 0.46 -41.31 -25.88
N LEU A 131 -0.21 -42.41 -25.55
CA LEU A 131 0.17 -43.71 -26.09
C LEU A 131 -0.04 -43.65 -27.61
N TYR A 132 1.05 -43.73 -28.35
CA TYR A 132 1.02 -43.75 -29.81
C TYR A 132 0.96 -45.19 -30.28
N ARG A 133 0.14 -45.44 -31.30
CA ARG A 133 0.07 -46.74 -31.97
C ARG A 133 0.75 -46.60 -33.31
N ASN A 134 1.76 -47.42 -33.57
CA ASN A 134 2.46 -47.40 -34.86
C ASN A 134 1.43 -47.68 -35.97
N PRO A 135 1.21 -46.75 -36.92
CA PRO A 135 0.17 -46.89 -37.93
C PRO A 135 0.43 -48.03 -38.92
N ARG A 136 1.67 -48.51 -39.02
CA ARG A 136 2.04 -49.64 -39.88
C ARG A 136 1.99 -51.00 -39.17
N THR A 137 2.41 -51.07 -37.91
CA THR A 137 2.53 -52.37 -37.19
C THR A 137 1.45 -52.60 -36.15
N GLY A 138 0.67 -51.58 -35.78
CA GLY A 138 -0.32 -51.66 -34.71
C GLY A 138 0.28 -51.77 -33.29
N GLU A 139 1.60 -51.78 -33.17
CA GLU A 139 2.34 -51.90 -31.92
C GLU A 139 2.19 -50.63 -31.07
N ARG A 140 2.02 -50.80 -29.75
CA ARG A 140 1.99 -49.69 -28.80
C ARG A 140 3.43 -49.23 -28.57
N LEU A 141 3.79 -48.08 -29.14
CA LEU A 141 5.08 -47.46 -28.84
C LEU A 141 5.00 -46.79 -27.46
N GLY A 142 6.13 -46.76 -26.74
CA GLY A 142 6.25 -46.12 -25.44
C GLY A 142 5.80 -44.65 -25.46
N PRO A 143 5.56 -44.05 -24.28
CA PRO A 143 5.03 -42.69 -24.19
C PRO A 143 5.97 -41.69 -24.86
N LEU A 144 5.63 -41.23 -26.06
CA LEU A 144 6.29 -40.08 -26.68
C LEU A 144 5.80 -38.83 -25.94
N PRO A 145 6.71 -37.95 -25.48
CA PRO A 145 6.31 -36.65 -24.97
C PRO A 145 5.64 -35.90 -26.11
N LEU A 146 4.37 -35.53 -25.95
CA LEU A 146 3.76 -34.56 -26.85
C LEU A 146 4.58 -33.26 -26.79
N PRO A 147 4.62 -32.45 -27.87
CA PRO A 147 5.13 -31.09 -27.78
C PRO A 147 4.52 -30.43 -26.54
N LYS A 148 5.35 -29.79 -25.70
CA LYS A 148 4.89 -29.10 -24.49
C LYS A 148 3.68 -28.26 -24.88
N VAL A 149 2.48 -28.63 -24.40
CA VAL A 149 1.27 -27.89 -24.74
C VAL A 149 1.38 -26.54 -24.05
N SER A 150 1.88 -25.55 -24.78
CA SER A 150 2.22 -24.23 -24.27
C SER A 150 0.97 -23.34 -24.11
N HIS A 151 -0.19 -23.88 -23.73
CA HIS A 151 -1.45 -23.16 -23.92
C HIS A 151 -2.44 -23.25 -22.76
N GLY A 152 -1.98 -23.02 -21.54
CA GLY A 152 -2.88 -22.61 -20.47
C GLY A 152 -2.53 -21.20 -20.03
N LYS A 153 -3.04 -20.14 -20.66
CA LYS A 153 -3.30 -18.93 -19.86
C LYS A 153 -4.51 -19.25 -19.01
N LEU A 154 -4.57 -18.81 -17.76
CA LEU A 154 -5.83 -18.91 -17.01
C LEU A 154 -6.94 -18.23 -17.83
N PHE A 155 -6.74 -16.96 -18.20
CA PHE A 155 -7.65 -16.24 -19.08
C PHE A 155 -6.92 -15.70 -20.31
N SER A 156 -7.59 -15.74 -21.47
CA SER A 156 -7.17 -14.96 -22.64
C SER A 156 -7.13 -13.46 -22.30
N TYR A 157 -6.30 -12.66 -22.97
CA TYR A 157 -6.24 -11.22 -22.72
C TYR A 157 -7.59 -10.53 -22.90
N HIS A 158 -8.34 -10.91 -23.93
CA HIS A 158 -9.68 -10.39 -24.14
C HIS A 158 -10.61 -10.69 -22.95
N THR A 159 -10.52 -11.90 -22.39
CA THR A 159 -11.27 -12.29 -21.19
C THR A 159 -10.82 -11.50 -19.96
N ARG A 160 -9.52 -11.24 -19.77
CA ARG A 160 -9.01 -10.42 -18.66
C ARG A 160 -9.58 -9.01 -18.70
N TYR A 161 -9.52 -8.35 -19.87
CA TYR A 161 -10.11 -7.02 -20.06
C TYR A 161 -11.63 -7.02 -19.85
N TYR A 162 -12.31 -8.07 -20.32
CA TYR A 162 -13.74 -8.23 -20.09
C TYR A 162 -14.08 -8.32 -18.60
N LEU A 163 -13.35 -9.14 -17.83
CA LEU A 163 -13.61 -9.31 -16.40
C LEU A 163 -13.43 -7.99 -15.63
N ARG A 164 -12.33 -7.25 -15.86
CA ARG A 164 -12.13 -5.91 -15.26
C ARG A 164 -13.30 -4.97 -15.51
N ARG A 165 -13.72 -4.86 -16.78
CA ARG A 165 -14.84 -4.01 -17.15
C ARG A 165 -16.13 -4.46 -16.47
N ARG A 166 -16.34 -5.76 -16.34
CA ARG A 166 -17.54 -6.31 -15.72
C ARG A 166 -17.56 -6.03 -14.22
N VAL A 167 -16.45 -6.26 -13.53
CA VAL A 167 -16.31 -5.88 -12.11
C VAL A 167 -16.49 -4.38 -11.95
N TRP A 168 -15.83 -3.54 -12.76
CA TRP A 168 -16.01 -2.09 -12.66
C TRP A 168 -17.45 -1.65 -12.94
N ARG A 169 -18.17 -2.34 -13.82
CA ARG A 169 -19.59 -2.05 -14.08
C ARG A 169 -20.43 -2.20 -12.81
N TYR A 170 -20.10 -3.15 -11.95
CA TYR A 170 -20.77 -3.32 -10.65
C TYR A 170 -20.57 -2.10 -9.76
N PHE A 171 -19.32 -1.66 -9.54
CA PHE A 171 -19.04 -0.45 -8.76
C PHE A 171 -19.65 0.80 -9.39
N ARG A 172 -19.63 0.90 -10.72
CA ARG A 172 -20.30 2.01 -11.42
C ARG A 172 -21.82 1.98 -11.22
N TRP A 173 -22.44 0.81 -11.28
CA TRP A 173 -23.87 0.65 -10.96
C TRP A 173 -24.16 1.08 -9.53
N MET A 174 -23.32 0.67 -8.58
CA MET A 174 -23.43 1.07 -7.18
C MET A 174 -23.31 2.60 -7.00
N GLY A 175 -22.37 3.26 -7.67
CA GLY A 175 -22.26 4.72 -7.63
C GLY A 175 -23.54 5.45 -8.08
N TYR A 176 -24.37 4.83 -8.92
CA TYR A 176 -25.67 5.38 -9.32
C TYR A 176 -26.84 4.91 -8.44
N GLN A 177 -26.86 3.64 -8.03
CA GLN A 177 -28.03 3.04 -7.37
C GLN A 177 -27.93 2.99 -5.84
N ARG A 178 -26.71 2.90 -5.31
CA ARG A 178 -26.39 2.86 -3.88
C ARG A 178 -25.29 3.89 -3.56
N PRO A 179 -25.51 5.19 -3.86
CA PRO A 179 -24.46 6.22 -3.77
C PRO A 179 -23.90 6.41 -2.36
N HIS A 180 -24.64 6.08 -1.30
CA HIS A 180 -24.18 6.16 0.08
C HIS A 180 -23.22 5.02 0.48
N GLU A 181 -23.35 3.85 -0.15
CA GLU A 181 -22.50 2.68 0.12
C GLU A 181 -21.23 2.67 -0.75
N TYR A 182 -21.22 3.45 -1.83
CA TYR A 182 -20.18 3.44 -2.84
C TYR A 182 -18.77 3.76 -2.30
N PRO A 183 -18.52 4.82 -1.52
CA PRO A 183 -17.18 5.13 -1.02
C PRO A 183 -16.59 3.97 -0.21
N LEU A 184 -17.36 3.39 0.72
CA LEU A 184 -16.89 2.29 1.56
C LEU A 184 -16.60 1.02 0.75
N ALA A 185 -17.46 0.70 -0.23
CA ALA A 185 -17.22 -0.45 -1.09
C ALA A 185 -15.97 -0.28 -1.98
N VAL A 186 -15.71 0.93 -2.46
CA VAL A 186 -14.47 1.24 -3.19
C VAL A 186 -13.25 1.26 -2.27
N ALA A 187 -13.39 1.75 -1.04
CA ALA A 187 -12.32 1.71 -0.03
C ALA A 187 -11.85 0.26 0.22
N ARG A 188 -12.79 -0.66 0.45
CA ARG A 188 -12.52 -2.11 0.60
C ARG A 188 -11.76 -2.69 -0.59
N PHE A 189 -11.93 -2.12 -1.76
CA PHE A 189 -11.20 -2.49 -2.97
C PHE A 189 -9.81 -1.86 -3.04
N LEU A 190 -9.69 -0.57 -2.72
CA LEU A 190 -8.44 0.19 -2.79
C LEU A 190 -7.41 -0.30 -1.77
N ILE A 191 -7.82 -0.67 -0.56
CA ILE A 191 -6.90 -1.16 0.49
C ILE A 191 -6.24 -2.50 0.14
N LEU A 192 -6.78 -3.23 -0.84
CA LEU A 192 -6.24 -4.51 -1.27
C LEU A 192 -4.98 -4.37 -2.13
N TYR A 193 -4.74 -3.21 -2.74
CA TYR A 193 -3.53 -2.99 -3.55
C TYR A 193 -2.30 -2.90 -2.65
N ARG A 194 -1.20 -3.48 -3.14
CA ARG A 194 0.12 -3.42 -2.51
C ARG A 194 1.08 -2.61 -3.37
N ASP A 195 2.21 -2.19 -2.81
CA ASP A 195 3.21 -1.43 -3.57
C ASP A 195 3.73 -2.20 -4.79
N GLU A 196 3.87 -3.53 -4.70
CA GLU A 196 4.29 -4.37 -5.83
C GLU A 196 3.26 -4.37 -6.97
N ASP A 197 1.97 -4.12 -6.67
CA ASP A 197 0.94 -4.02 -7.68
C ASP A 197 1.07 -2.76 -8.54
N LEU A 198 1.72 -1.71 -8.02
CA LEU A 198 1.77 -0.36 -8.58
C LEU A 198 3.19 0.18 -8.76
N GLU A 199 4.21 -0.66 -8.55
CA GLU A 199 5.64 -0.30 -8.58
C GLU A 199 6.06 0.43 -9.86
N GLN A 200 5.51 0.03 -11.01
CA GLN A 200 5.80 0.62 -12.32
C GLN A 200 4.63 1.45 -12.82
N GLY A 201 4.92 2.56 -13.52
CA GLY A 201 3.88 3.44 -14.08
C GLY A 201 2.90 2.71 -15.02
N GLU A 202 3.37 1.71 -15.78
CA GLU A 202 2.50 0.84 -16.58
C GLU A 202 1.58 -0.05 -15.73
N ASN A 203 2.02 -0.49 -14.54
CA ASN A 203 1.20 -1.28 -13.62
C ASN A 203 0.06 -0.44 -13.05
N LEU A 204 0.31 0.84 -12.79
CA LEU A 204 -0.72 1.81 -12.42
C LEU A 204 -1.76 1.94 -13.55
N LEU A 205 -1.33 2.17 -14.79
CA LEU A 205 -2.23 2.24 -15.96
C LEU A 205 -2.99 0.92 -16.23
N ASP A 206 -2.40 -0.21 -15.88
CA ASP A 206 -3.03 -1.52 -16.03
C ASP A 206 -3.98 -1.87 -14.90
N SER A 207 -3.95 -1.14 -13.79
CA SER A 207 -4.90 -1.23 -12.69
C SER A 207 -6.16 -0.41 -13.02
N TRP A 208 -6.88 -0.91 -14.04
CA TRP A 208 -8.03 -0.26 -14.67
C TRP A 208 -9.10 0.21 -13.68
N SER A 209 -9.46 -0.66 -12.73
CA SER A 209 -10.51 -0.38 -11.76
C SER A 209 -10.06 0.69 -10.76
N LEU A 210 -8.78 0.65 -10.34
CA LEU A 210 -8.19 1.67 -9.46
C LEU A 210 -8.14 3.02 -10.17
N MET A 211 -7.67 3.05 -11.41
CA MET A 211 -7.59 4.29 -12.18
C MET A 211 -8.96 4.90 -12.43
N GLN A 212 -10.00 4.10 -12.60
CA GLN A 212 -11.37 4.60 -12.67
C GLN A 212 -11.88 5.15 -11.33
N ALA A 213 -11.56 4.46 -10.23
CA ALA A 213 -11.95 4.90 -8.89
C ALA A 213 -11.28 6.22 -8.52
N CYS A 214 -10.00 6.40 -8.86
CA CYS A 214 -9.16 7.48 -8.34
C CYS A 214 -8.95 8.64 -9.32
N PHE A 215 -8.91 8.39 -10.63
CA PHE A 215 -8.38 9.34 -11.64
C PHE A 215 -9.21 9.43 -12.93
N TRP A 216 -10.46 8.96 -12.94
CA TRP A 216 -11.28 8.88 -14.15
C TRP A 216 -11.39 10.19 -14.93
N HIS A 217 -11.56 11.32 -14.25
CA HIS A 217 -11.72 12.63 -14.89
C HIS A 217 -10.41 13.39 -15.10
N HIS A 218 -9.25 12.78 -14.81
CA HIS A 218 -7.97 13.46 -14.92
C HIS A 218 -7.60 13.75 -16.39
N GLU A 219 -7.18 14.98 -16.69
CA GLU A 219 -6.94 15.43 -18.06
C GLU A 219 -5.76 14.72 -18.74
N ALA A 220 -4.73 14.34 -17.98
CA ALA A 220 -3.57 13.59 -18.47
C ALA A 220 -3.93 12.20 -19.02
N LEU A 221 -5.15 11.70 -18.76
CA LEU A 221 -5.55 10.33 -19.07
C LEU A 221 -6.58 10.26 -20.21
N GLU A 222 -6.45 9.20 -21.01
CA GLU A 222 -7.42 8.77 -22.00
C GLU A 222 -7.86 7.33 -21.69
N PHE A 223 -9.11 7.19 -21.25
CA PHE A 223 -9.70 5.89 -20.93
C PHE A 223 -10.31 5.25 -22.18
N GLY A 224 -9.61 4.27 -22.75
CA GLY A 224 -10.12 3.47 -23.87
C GLY A 224 -11.10 2.38 -23.45
N SER A 225 -11.48 1.50 -24.38
CA SER A 225 -12.36 0.37 -24.02
C SER A 225 -11.64 -0.70 -23.20
N SER A 226 -10.31 -0.81 -23.29
CA SER A 226 -9.54 -1.89 -22.65
C SER A 226 -8.24 -1.43 -21.99
N LEU A 227 -7.76 -0.23 -22.29
CA LEU A 227 -6.46 0.29 -21.88
C LEU A 227 -6.57 1.77 -21.58
N ILE A 228 -5.79 2.23 -20.59
CA ILE A 228 -5.61 3.63 -20.25
C ILE A 228 -4.32 4.10 -20.91
N ARG A 229 -4.38 5.28 -21.50
CA ARG A 229 -3.22 5.94 -22.11
C ARG A 229 -3.00 7.27 -21.44
N ILE A 230 -1.74 7.69 -21.42
CA ILE A 230 -1.38 9.06 -21.09
C ILE A 230 -1.57 9.87 -22.38
N ARG A 231 -2.23 11.03 -22.28
CA ARG A 231 -2.38 11.94 -23.41
C ARG A 231 -1.02 12.52 -23.82
N SER A 232 -0.89 12.88 -25.10
CA SER A 232 0.34 13.47 -25.61
C SER A 232 0.68 14.75 -24.84
N GLY A 233 1.94 14.87 -24.39
CA GLY A 233 2.43 16.04 -23.64
C GLY A 233 2.23 15.97 -22.13
N HIS A 234 1.55 14.93 -21.62
CA HIS A 234 1.32 14.73 -20.19
C HIS A 234 2.16 13.58 -19.62
N SER A 235 2.19 13.49 -18.30
CA SER A 235 2.90 12.48 -17.53
C SER A 235 2.06 11.94 -16.36
N LEU A 236 2.48 10.80 -15.79
CA LEU A 236 1.86 10.26 -14.56
C LEU A 236 2.16 11.10 -13.31
N ALA A 237 3.21 11.93 -13.35
CA ALA A 237 3.58 12.78 -12.21
C ALA A 237 2.56 13.91 -11.98
N GLU A 238 1.75 14.23 -12.99
CA GLU A 238 0.70 15.25 -12.91
C GLU A 238 -0.59 14.75 -12.24
N LEU A 239 -0.70 13.45 -11.95
CA LEU A 239 -1.94 12.87 -11.45
C LEU A 239 -2.34 13.45 -10.09
N THR A 240 -3.46 14.15 -10.10
CA THR A 240 -4.20 14.58 -8.90
C THR A 240 -5.51 13.79 -8.77
N PRO A 241 -6.10 13.66 -7.57
CA PRO A 241 -7.37 12.96 -7.42
C PRO A 241 -8.46 13.52 -8.32
N ALA A 242 -9.03 12.66 -9.17
CA ALA A 242 -10.15 12.98 -10.04
C ALA A 242 -11.10 11.78 -10.15
N PRO A 243 -11.66 11.30 -9.01
CA PRO A 243 -12.47 10.10 -8.96
C PRO A 243 -13.73 10.22 -9.81
N ARG A 244 -14.22 9.09 -10.35
CA ARG A 244 -15.39 9.06 -11.24
C ARG A 244 -16.64 9.70 -10.64
N PHE A 245 -16.87 9.47 -9.35
CA PHE A 245 -18.01 9.97 -8.58
C PHE A 245 -17.52 10.92 -7.48
N LEU A 246 -16.87 12.01 -7.90
CA LEU A 246 -16.25 12.98 -6.99
C LEU A 246 -17.23 13.52 -5.96
N GLU A 247 -18.47 13.77 -6.37
CA GLU A 247 -19.53 14.32 -5.51
C GLU A 247 -19.87 13.39 -4.34
N LEU A 248 -19.64 12.07 -4.49
CA LEU A 248 -19.83 11.11 -3.39
C LEU A 248 -18.67 11.18 -2.39
N TRP A 249 -17.45 11.38 -2.88
CA TRP A 249 -16.26 11.53 -2.04
C TRP A 249 -16.16 12.88 -1.33
N GLN A 250 -16.88 13.89 -1.80
CA GLN A 250 -16.96 15.21 -1.15
C GLN A 250 -17.94 15.27 0.03
N LYS A 251 -18.78 14.24 0.21
CA LYS A 251 -19.70 14.19 1.34
C LYS A 251 -18.96 14.02 2.67
N PRO A 252 -19.38 14.66 3.77
CA PRO A 252 -18.71 14.56 5.07
C PRO A 252 -18.42 13.11 5.51
N GLU A 253 -19.38 12.20 5.33
CA GLU A 253 -19.24 10.79 5.71
C GLU A 253 -18.09 10.07 4.97
N SER A 254 -17.68 10.56 3.79
CA SER A 254 -16.57 10.00 3.03
C SER A 254 -15.20 10.38 3.63
N GLY A 255 -15.14 11.39 4.52
CA GLY A 255 -13.92 11.73 5.26
C GLY A 255 -13.45 10.55 6.12
N ASP A 256 -14.36 9.93 6.88
CA ASP A 256 -14.07 8.76 7.71
C ASP A 256 -13.61 7.57 6.86
N VAL A 257 -14.23 7.39 5.69
CA VAL A 257 -13.83 6.35 4.74
C VAL A 257 -12.42 6.59 4.19
N LEU A 258 -12.04 7.84 3.92
CA LEU A 258 -10.70 8.19 3.47
C LEU A 258 -9.65 8.00 4.57
N LEU A 259 -10.00 8.28 5.83
CA LEU A 259 -9.15 7.97 6.99
C LEU A 259 -8.94 6.45 7.13
N LEU A 260 -9.99 5.65 6.95
CA LEU A 260 -9.87 4.18 6.89
C LEU A 260 -8.93 3.73 5.77
N ILE A 261 -9.05 4.31 4.57
CA ILE A 261 -8.11 4.01 3.48
C ILE A 261 -6.68 4.36 3.90
N LEU A 262 -6.48 5.51 4.55
CA LEU A 262 -5.15 5.96 4.96
C LEU A 262 -4.49 5.01 5.98
N GLN A 263 -5.28 4.45 6.90
CA GLN A 263 -4.83 3.49 7.91
C GLN A 263 -4.53 2.11 7.31
N ASP A 264 -5.41 1.60 6.44
CA ASP A 264 -5.36 0.19 6.00
C ASP A 264 -4.68 -0.04 4.65
N ALA A 265 -4.55 0.99 3.81
CA ALA A 265 -4.02 0.81 2.46
C ALA A 265 -2.54 0.45 2.49
N ARG A 266 -2.19 -0.62 1.77
CA ARG A 266 -0.81 -1.12 1.69
C ARG A 266 -0.02 -0.46 0.57
N ALA A 267 -0.68 0.10 -0.44
CA ALA A 267 -0.03 0.82 -1.52
C ALA A 267 0.10 2.32 -1.26
N ARG A 268 1.32 2.86 -1.37
CA ARG A 268 1.64 4.29 -1.24
C ARG A 268 0.80 5.16 -2.17
N ALA A 269 0.60 4.73 -3.42
CA ALA A 269 -0.21 5.50 -4.38
C ALA A 269 -1.66 5.69 -3.92
N VAL A 270 -2.22 4.71 -3.21
CA VAL A 270 -3.58 4.78 -2.65
C VAL A 270 -3.60 5.70 -1.42
N ARG A 271 -2.60 5.59 -0.53
CA ARG A 271 -2.47 6.47 0.65
C ARG A 271 -2.31 7.94 0.24
N VAL A 272 -1.41 8.22 -0.70
CA VAL A 272 -1.21 9.58 -1.23
C VAL A 272 -2.49 10.11 -1.87
N TRP A 273 -3.19 9.29 -2.65
CA TRP A 273 -4.49 9.69 -3.21
C TRP A 273 -5.51 10.05 -2.13
N ALA A 274 -5.58 9.26 -1.04
CA ALA A 274 -6.49 9.53 0.08
C ALA A 274 -6.11 10.81 0.84
N ILE A 275 -4.80 11.05 1.09
CA ILE A 275 -4.29 12.28 1.70
C ILE A 275 -4.72 13.51 0.87
N GLU A 276 -4.51 13.47 -0.45
CA GLU A 276 -4.86 14.58 -1.33
C GLU A 276 -6.38 14.85 -1.35
N MET A 277 -7.20 13.79 -1.33
CA MET A 277 -8.66 13.92 -1.19
C MET A 277 -9.06 14.54 0.15
N LEU A 278 -8.44 14.11 1.26
CA LEU A 278 -8.68 14.65 2.60
C LEU A 278 -8.29 16.12 2.68
N LYS A 279 -7.11 16.49 2.18
CA LYS A 279 -6.62 17.88 2.12
C LYS A 279 -7.55 18.78 1.31
N SER A 280 -8.05 18.27 0.18
CA SER A 280 -8.83 19.07 -0.78
C SER A 280 -10.29 19.29 -0.36
N TYR A 281 -10.92 18.30 0.28
CA TYR A 281 -12.36 18.31 0.50
C TYR A 281 -12.79 18.12 1.96
N HIS A 282 -11.91 17.70 2.86
CA HIS A 282 -12.25 17.32 4.24
C HIS A 282 -11.45 18.08 5.30
N THR A 283 -10.97 19.28 4.99
CA THR A 283 -10.17 20.10 5.93
C THR A 283 -10.89 20.32 7.26
N SER A 284 -12.21 20.51 7.25
CA SER A 284 -13.00 20.67 8.49
C SER A 284 -13.04 19.40 9.34
N ALA A 285 -13.05 18.21 8.73
CA ALA A 285 -12.96 16.95 9.47
C ALA A 285 -11.57 16.80 10.09
N LEU A 286 -10.51 17.10 9.32
CA LEU A 286 -9.12 17.05 9.78
C LEU A 286 -8.84 18.01 10.94
N GLN A 287 -9.46 19.19 10.97
CA GLN A 287 -9.33 20.14 12.08
C GLN A 287 -9.94 19.64 13.40
N ASN A 288 -10.93 18.74 13.31
CA ASN A 288 -11.63 18.18 14.46
C ASN A 288 -11.23 16.71 14.70
N LEU A 289 -10.10 16.27 14.14
CA LEU A 289 -9.64 14.90 14.28
C LEU A 289 -9.38 14.57 15.76
N PRO A 290 -9.95 13.48 16.30
CA PRO A 290 -9.69 13.07 17.67
C PRO A 290 -8.19 12.85 17.92
N ALA A 291 -7.74 13.16 19.15
CA ALA A 291 -6.34 13.01 19.53
C ALA A 291 -5.82 11.56 19.38
N GLU A 292 -6.69 10.57 19.63
CA GLU A 292 -6.37 9.15 19.47
C GLU A 292 -6.11 8.80 18.01
N GLU A 293 -7.00 9.19 17.10
CA GLU A 293 -6.83 8.98 15.64
C GLU A 293 -5.59 9.71 15.10
N LEU A 294 -5.32 10.94 15.56
CA LEU A 294 -4.10 11.66 15.19
C LEU A 294 -2.84 10.91 15.64
N LEU A 295 -2.86 10.33 16.84
CA LEU A 295 -1.74 9.55 17.37
C LEU A 295 -1.54 8.25 16.57
N GLU A 296 -2.61 7.58 16.17
CA GLU A 296 -2.54 6.41 15.29
C GLU A 296 -1.87 6.75 13.95
N LEU A 297 -2.20 7.90 13.35
CA LEU A 297 -1.58 8.35 12.10
C LEU A 297 -0.10 8.72 12.29
N LEU A 298 0.25 9.40 13.40
CA LEU A 298 1.64 9.75 13.73
C LEU A 298 2.52 8.51 13.97
N THR A 299 1.94 7.43 14.49
CA THR A 299 2.65 6.17 14.78
C THR A 299 2.61 5.17 13.63
N SER A 300 2.02 5.54 12.48
CA SER A 300 1.99 4.72 11.27
C SER A 300 3.38 4.32 10.81
N SER A 301 3.54 3.11 10.25
CA SER A 301 4.79 2.67 9.62
C SER A 301 5.06 3.30 8.25
N HIS A 302 4.12 4.10 7.73
CA HIS A 302 4.20 4.68 6.39
C HIS A 302 4.63 6.15 6.45
N GLU A 303 5.76 6.46 5.83
CA GLU A 303 6.39 7.79 5.91
C GLU A 303 5.45 8.92 5.47
N GLU A 304 4.73 8.77 4.35
CA GLU A 304 3.79 9.80 3.89
C GLU A 304 2.61 10.01 4.84
N VAL A 305 2.20 8.99 5.59
CA VAL A 305 1.13 9.09 6.59
C VAL A 305 1.64 9.82 7.82
N GLN A 306 2.84 9.46 8.30
CA GLN A 306 3.48 10.16 9.42
C GLN A 306 3.72 11.64 9.10
N GLN A 307 4.19 11.94 7.88
CA GLN A 307 4.41 13.30 7.43
C GLN A 307 3.10 14.09 7.40
N PHE A 308 2.04 13.52 6.83
CA PHE A 308 0.72 14.13 6.82
C PHE A 308 0.18 14.36 8.25
N ALA A 309 0.33 13.38 9.13
CA ALA A 309 -0.11 13.49 10.52
C ALA A 309 0.67 14.57 11.30
N ALA A 310 1.98 14.70 11.04
CA ALA A 310 2.80 15.76 11.64
C ALA A 310 2.34 17.16 11.19
N GLU A 311 1.95 17.32 9.92
CA GLU A 311 1.34 18.57 9.42
C GLU A 311 0.01 18.88 10.13
N LEU A 312 -0.82 17.86 10.40
CA LEU A 312 -2.07 18.02 11.16
C LEU A 312 -1.80 18.39 12.63
N LEU A 313 -0.77 17.82 13.24
CA LEU A 313 -0.38 18.06 14.63
C LEU A 313 -0.06 19.55 14.91
N GLU A 314 0.43 20.29 13.92
CA GLU A 314 0.62 21.74 14.02
C GLU A 314 -0.68 22.46 14.36
N GLN A 315 -1.76 22.08 13.70
CA GLN A 315 -3.07 22.74 13.79
C GLN A 315 -3.95 22.14 14.88
N ALA A 316 -3.63 20.93 15.37
CA ALA A 316 -4.40 20.24 16.38
C ALA A 316 -4.47 21.02 17.71
N GLN A 317 -5.65 21.07 18.31
CA GLN A 317 -5.88 21.70 19.62
C GLN A 317 -5.85 20.66 20.72
N GLY A 318 -5.52 21.05 21.95
CA GLY A 318 -5.51 20.16 23.11
C GLY A 318 -4.27 19.27 23.24
N THR A 319 -3.35 19.30 22.27
CA THR A 319 -2.12 18.48 22.29
C THR A 319 -1.09 18.97 23.31
N GLU A 320 -1.23 20.21 23.78
CA GLU A 320 -0.50 20.76 24.93
C GLU A 320 -0.75 19.98 26.22
N SER A 321 -1.92 19.33 26.34
CA SER A 321 -2.32 18.54 27.50
C SER A 321 -1.87 17.08 27.44
N TRP A 322 -1.35 16.62 26.29
CA TRP A 322 -0.90 15.24 26.13
C TRP A 322 0.15 14.86 27.17
N PRO A 323 0.15 13.59 27.64
CA PRO A 323 1.20 13.09 28.52
C PRO A 323 2.59 13.30 27.92
N LEU A 324 3.57 13.64 28.76
CA LEU A 324 4.94 13.82 28.29
C LEU A 324 5.49 12.54 27.66
N SER A 325 5.10 11.37 28.19
CA SER A 325 5.47 10.08 27.61
C SER A 325 5.03 9.93 26.15
N THR A 326 3.86 10.46 25.77
CA THR A 326 3.40 10.45 24.38
C THR A 326 4.30 11.29 23.50
N TRP A 327 4.66 12.51 23.94
CA TRP A 327 5.62 13.35 23.21
C TRP A 327 6.98 12.67 23.07
N MET A 328 7.50 12.06 24.14
CA MET A 328 8.77 11.34 24.09
C MET A 328 8.74 10.17 23.11
N GLN A 329 7.65 9.41 23.05
CA GLN A 329 7.47 8.34 22.06
C GLN A 329 7.46 8.90 20.63
N LEU A 330 6.83 10.04 20.38
CA LEU A 330 6.81 10.66 19.05
C LEU A 330 8.21 11.10 18.57
N LEU A 331 9.13 11.42 19.50
CA LEU A 331 10.51 11.77 19.16
C LEU A 331 11.35 10.56 18.70
N GLU A 332 10.81 9.33 18.80
CA GLU A 332 11.43 8.10 18.28
C GLU A 332 11.07 7.83 16.80
N THR A 333 10.33 8.75 16.17
CA THR A 333 9.90 8.66 14.77
C THR A 333 11.10 8.61 13.81
N GLN A 334 11.13 7.60 12.94
CA GLN A 334 12.23 7.40 11.98
C GLN A 334 12.15 8.33 10.76
N ASN A 335 10.95 8.80 10.41
CA ASN A 335 10.78 9.79 9.34
C ASN A 335 11.32 11.15 9.79
N LEU A 336 12.49 11.53 9.28
CA LEU A 336 13.19 12.76 9.66
C LEU A 336 12.39 14.04 9.39
N THR A 337 11.61 14.08 8.29
CA THR A 337 10.78 15.25 7.96
C THR A 337 9.61 15.39 8.94
N ALA A 338 8.97 14.26 9.29
CA ALA A 338 7.92 14.25 10.31
C ALA A 338 8.50 14.60 11.69
N LEU A 339 9.67 14.04 12.03
CA LEU A 339 10.37 14.28 13.30
C LEU A 339 10.73 15.76 13.48
N GLU A 340 11.20 16.43 12.44
CA GLU A 340 11.47 17.88 12.46
C GLU A 340 10.20 18.68 12.80
N THR A 341 9.08 18.36 12.14
CA THR A 341 7.79 18.99 12.42
C THR A 341 7.32 18.69 13.85
N ILE A 342 7.40 17.44 14.30
CA ILE A 342 7.06 17.03 15.68
C ILE A 342 7.89 17.83 16.70
N CYS A 343 9.21 17.92 16.51
CA CYS A 343 10.09 18.67 17.40
C CYS A 343 9.70 20.15 17.46
N ARG A 344 9.42 20.77 16.31
CA ARG A 344 8.95 22.16 16.24
C ARG A 344 7.62 22.34 16.99
N VAL A 345 6.66 21.44 16.81
CA VAL A 345 5.37 21.53 17.50
C VAL A 345 5.53 21.33 19.01
N MET A 346 6.36 20.37 19.43
CA MET A 346 6.65 20.14 20.84
C MET A 346 7.29 21.38 21.48
N ALA A 347 8.26 22.01 20.82
CA ALA A 347 8.88 23.25 21.29
C ALA A 347 7.86 24.40 21.47
N ALA A 348 6.84 24.44 20.62
CA ALA A 348 5.80 25.47 20.66
C ALA A 348 4.71 25.20 21.71
N LYS A 349 4.33 23.92 21.92
CA LYS A 349 3.16 23.54 22.74
C LYS A 349 3.51 22.97 24.11
N VAL A 350 4.73 22.46 24.33
CA VAL A 350 5.15 21.86 25.60
C VAL A 350 6.01 22.85 26.38
N SER A 351 5.54 23.24 27.57
CA SER A 351 6.36 24.03 28.49
C SER A 351 7.61 23.27 28.91
N GLY A 352 8.77 23.92 28.87
CA GLY A 352 10.04 23.35 29.31
C GLY A 352 10.05 22.92 30.77
N GLU A 353 9.16 23.47 31.61
CA GLU A 353 8.97 23.08 33.01
C GLU A 353 8.41 21.66 33.17
N ARG A 354 7.75 21.12 32.13
CA ARG A 354 7.22 19.74 32.16
C ARG A 354 8.32 18.68 32.06
N LEU A 355 9.48 19.05 31.51
CA LEU A 355 10.63 18.15 31.36
C LEU A 355 11.48 18.18 32.64
N SER A 356 12.14 17.08 32.99
CA SER A 356 13.20 17.12 33.99
C SER A 356 14.51 17.63 33.37
N LEU A 357 15.50 18.03 34.19
CA LEU A 357 16.84 18.33 33.68
C LEU A 357 17.44 17.13 32.93
N ALA A 358 17.23 15.92 33.47
CA ALA A 358 17.67 14.67 32.85
C ALA A 358 17.01 14.45 31.47
N ASP A 359 15.72 14.76 31.32
CA ASP A 359 15.05 14.68 30.01
C ASP A 359 15.65 15.65 29.00
N CYS A 360 15.89 16.90 29.41
CA CYS A 360 16.49 17.90 28.52
C CYS A 360 17.89 17.49 28.08
N ILE A 361 18.72 16.95 29.00
CA ILE A 361 20.06 16.42 28.67
C ILE A 361 19.95 15.24 27.71
N ARG A 362 19.10 14.25 28.02
CA ARG A 362 18.88 13.07 27.16
C ARG A 362 18.48 13.47 25.74
N LEU A 363 17.59 14.46 25.60
CA LEU A 363 17.20 14.98 24.30
C LEU A 363 18.38 15.67 23.60
N SER A 364 19.17 16.48 24.31
CA SER A 364 20.33 17.19 23.75
C SER A 364 21.44 16.29 23.23
N ILE A 365 21.62 15.10 23.80
CA ILE A 365 22.67 14.17 23.38
C ILE A 365 22.22 13.20 22.26
N ALA A 366 20.94 13.20 21.90
CA ALA A 366 20.39 12.31 20.89
C ALA A 366 21.03 12.52 19.50
N GLU A 367 21.19 11.44 18.72
CA GLU A 367 21.74 11.48 17.35
C GLU A 367 20.92 12.38 16.39
N PRO A 368 19.56 12.31 16.33
CA PRO A 368 18.82 13.12 15.38
C PRO A 368 18.89 14.61 15.71
N THR A 369 19.47 15.38 14.79
CA THR A 369 19.62 16.85 14.89
C THR A 369 18.38 17.60 15.40
N PRO A 370 17.14 17.34 14.90
CA PRO A 370 15.96 18.07 15.39
C PRO A 370 15.67 17.80 16.88
N VAL A 371 15.90 16.57 17.36
CA VAL A 371 15.71 16.18 18.77
C VAL A 371 16.79 16.80 19.65
N ALA A 372 18.04 16.74 19.20
CA ALA A 372 19.18 17.35 19.87
C ALA A 372 18.99 18.87 20.07
N ARG A 373 18.56 19.58 19.02
CA ARG A 373 18.25 21.01 19.07
C ARG A 373 17.05 21.32 19.97
N LEU A 374 16.02 20.48 19.97
CA LEU A 374 14.87 20.62 20.87
C LEU A 374 15.30 20.56 22.33
N GLY A 375 16.04 19.51 22.71
CA GLY A 375 16.58 19.35 24.06
C GLY A 375 17.43 20.54 24.48
N PHE A 376 18.32 20.98 23.59
CA PHE A 376 19.22 22.09 23.86
C PHE A 376 18.45 23.41 24.06
N GLY A 377 17.44 23.67 23.23
CA GLY A 377 16.58 24.84 23.38
C GLY A 377 15.80 24.88 24.70
N PHE A 378 15.46 23.71 25.28
CA PHE A 378 14.90 23.64 26.62
C PHE A 378 15.95 23.84 27.72
N LEU A 379 17.15 23.27 27.57
CA LEU A 379 18.27 23.47 28.51
C LEU A 379 18.66 24.94 28.64
N GLN A 380 18.79 25.67 27.52
CA GLN A 380 19.20 27.08 27.52
C GLN A 380 18.27 28.00 28.29
N LYS A 381 16.99 27.61 28.46
CA LYS A 381 15.98 28.40 29.19
C LYS A 381 16.01 28.14 30.70
N ARG A 382 16.81 27.20 31.19
CA ARG A 382 16.87 26.81 32.61
C ARG A 382 17.89 27.63 33.38
N SER A 383 17.61 27.84 34.66
CA SER A 383 18.59 28.33 35.63
C SER A 383 19.30 27.14 36.26
N LEU A 384 20.60 26.99 35.97
CA LEU A 384 21.44 25.88 36.41
C LEU A 384 22.53 26.43 37.33
N THR A 385 22.31 26.39 38.63
CA THR A 385 23.19 27.06 39.62
C THR A 385 23.74 26.12 40.68
N THR A 386 23.10 24.96 40.85
CA THR A 386 23.48 23.99 41.88
C THR A 386 24.66 23.14 41.44
N GLU A 387 25.33 22.50 42.40
CA GLU A 387 26.38 21.52 42.11
C GLU A 387 25.80 20.28 41.41
N GLU A 388 24.58 19.88 41.77
CA GLU A 388 23.86 18.78 41.12
C GLU A 388 23.59 19.06 39.63
N ASP A 389 23.16 20.29 39.30
CA ASP A 389 22.98 20.72 37.90
C ASP A 389 24.29 20.60 37.11
N ARG A 390 25.40 21.08 37.69
CA ARG A 390 26.73 21.01 37.07
C ARG A 390 27.16 19.56 36.85
N ASN A 391 26.94 18.69 37.84
CA ASN A 391 27.25 17.27 37.70
C ASN A 391 26.42 16.61 36.59
N ALA A 392 25.13 16.91 36.50
CA ALA A 392 24.27 16.39 35.44
C ALA A 392 24.74 16.83 34.04
N LEU A 393 25.13 18.11 33.88
CA LEU A 393 25.60 18.66 32.60
C LEU A 393 26.85 17.97 32.04
N THR A 394 27.64 17.26 32.86
CA THR A 394 28.80 16.49 32.36
C THR A 394 28.40 15.45 31.32
N GLN A 395 27.18 14.91 31.38
CA GLN A 395 26.66 13.96 30.39
C GLN A 395 26.56 14.53 28.97
N LEU A 396 26.55 15.86 28.80
CA LEU A 396 26.55 16.48 27.47
C LEU A 396 27.81 16.14 26.65
N SER A 397 28.88 15.63 27.28
CA SER A 397 30.04 15.10 26.56
C SER A 397 29.72 13.85 25.72
N GLU A 398 28.59 13.19 25.99
CA GLU A 398 28.11 12.01 25.26
C GLU A 398 27.26 12.37 24.04
N ALA A 399 27.18 13.65 23.65
CA ALA A 399 26.37 14.09 22.51
C ALA A 399 26.75 13.36 21.21
N GLU A 400 25.78 12.66 20.63
CA GLU A 400 25.94 11.90 19.39
C GLU A 400 25.76 12.78 18.14
N CYS A 401 24.96 13.85 18.25
CA CYS A 401 24.70 14.78 17.15
C CYS A 401 25.87 15.74 16.89
N GLN A 402 26.71 15.40 15.91
CA GLN A 402 27.86 16.21 15.49
C GLN A 402 27.48 17.64 15.08
N ALA A 403 26.28 17.84 14.53
CA ALA A 403 25.84 19.15 14.04
C ALA A 403 25.66 20.21 15.15
N ILE A 404 25.54 19.81 16.42
CA ILE A 404 25.37 20.75 17.54
C ILE A 404 26.41 20.58 18.65
N GLY A 405 27.30 19.59 18.56
CA GLY A 405 28.29 19.31 19.60
C GLY A 405 29.15 20.53 19.96
N GLY A 406 29.57 21.32 18.97
CA GLY A 406 30.32 22.56 19.21
C GLY A 406 29.50 23.64 19.95
N GLU A 407 28.23 23.84 19.56
CA GLU A 407 27.32 24.79 20.21
C GLU A 407 27.03 24.36 21.67
N LEU A 408 26.81 23.06 21.89
CA LEU A 408 26.59 22.47 23.21
C LEU A 408 27.80 22.64 24.11
N ALA A 409 29.00 22.30 23.63
CA ALA A 409 30.24 22.44 24.41
C ALA A 409 30.52 23.89 24.78
N ALA A 410 30.35 24.81 23.82
CA ALA A 410 30.54 26.25 24.05
C ALA A 410 29.58 26.81 25.10
N TRP A 411 28.34 26.30 25.16
CA TRP A 411 27.35 26.70 26.16
C TRP A 411 27.58 26.06 27.54
N ALA A 412 27.95 24.78 27.60
CA ALA A 412 28.08 24.04 28.84
C ALA A 412 29.34 24.38 29.63
N LEU A 413 30.49 24.56 28.95
CA LEU A 413 31.79 24.76 29.61
C LEU A 413 31.82 25.93 30.61
N PRO A 414 31.29 27.14 30.29
CA PRO A 414 31.26 28.25 31.25
C PRO A 414 30.42 27.98 32.50
N ILE A 415 29.45 27.06 32.43
CA ILE A 415 28.59 26.66 33.56
C ILE A 415 29.31 25.65 34.46
N LEU A 416 30.09 24.75 33.85
CA LEU A 416 30.84 23.71 34.55
C LEU A 416 32.04 24.29 35.32
N GLY A 417 32.62 25.42 34.91
CA GLY A 417 33.67 26.10 35.65
C GLY A 417 34.45 27.13 34.83
N PRO A 418 35.41 27.83 35.46
CA PRO A 418 36.24 28.82 34.78
C PRO A 418 37.16 28.19 33.72
N ALA A 419 37.51 28.98 32.71
CA ALA A 419 38.25 28.53 31.53
C ALA A 419 39.67 28.01 31.82
N ASP A 420 40.23 28.30 32.99
CA ASP A 420 41.52 27.79 33.45
C ASP A 420 41.47 26.30 33.85
N ILE A 421 40.27 25.74 34.06
CA ILE A 421 40.07 24.33 34.39
C ILE A 421 39.96 23.45 33.13
N TYR A 422 39.63 24.02 31.96
CA TYR A 422 39.37 23.26 30.74
C TYR A 422 40.29 23.69 29.59
N GLN A 423 40.94 22.74 28.90
CA GLN A 423 41.75 23.01 27.70
C GLN A 423 40.84 23.23 26.48
N CYS A 424 40.21 24.40 26.37
CA CYS A 424 39.30 24.76 25.26
C CYS A 424 39.96 24.57 23.88
N ASP A 425 41.27 24.83 23.78
CA ASP A 425 42.07 24.70 22.54
C ASP A 425 42.15 23.26 21.99
N ARG A 426 41.71 22.25 22.76
CA ARG A 426 41.69 20.84 22.34
C ARG A 426 40.31 20.30 21.97
N VAL A 427 39.24 21.04 22.25
CA VAL A 427 37.84 20.59 22.09
C VAL A 427 37.15 21.26 20.90
N LEU A 428 37.58 22.46 20.52
CA LEU A 428 37.09 23.17 19.34
C LEU A 428 38.07 22.99 18.17
N PRO A 429 37.65 22.44 17.01
CA PRO A 429 38.48 22.36 15.81
C PRO A 429 38.73 23.70 15.13
#